data_AF-A0A0L7R518-F1
#
_entry.id   AF-A0A0L7R518-F1
#
_cell.length_a   1.000
_cell.length_b   1.000
_cell.length_c   1.000
_cell.angle_alpha   90.00
_cell.angle_beta   90.00
_cell.angle_gamma   90.00
#
_symmetry.space_group_name_H-M   'P 1'
#
loop_
_entity.id
_entity.type
_entity.pdbx_description
1 polymer ?
#
loop_
_entity_poly.entity_id
_entity_poly.type
_entity_poly.pdbx_seq_one_letter_code
_entity_poly.pdbx_strand_id
1 'polypeptide(L)'
;MKSVGERSENGVKDSKSETALTDEIVYKDSSTFLKGTQSSNPHNDYCQHFIDTGQRPQNFIRDVGLADRFEEYPKLRELIKLKDDLIAETATPPMYLKTNLLAYNLKELNCKFDVILIEPPLEEYQRTCGATNVQLWNWDQIMELDIGEVAANRSFVFLWCGSSDGLDMGRFCLRKWGFRRCEDICWIRTNINNPGHSKNLDSKAVLQRTKEHCLMGIKGTVRRSTDGDFIHANVDIDLIISEEPEYGSIEKPVEIFHIIEHFCLGRRRLHLFGRDSTIRPGWLTVGPELTNTNFNADLYTSYFANGQITTGCTERIEALRPKSPPPKGKVTGRGRGGFNRGRGRGR
;
A
#
# COMPACT_ATOMS: atom_id res chain seq x y z
N MET A 1 -53.42 -35.50 -55.01
CA MET A 1 -53.59 -34.06 -54.72
C MET A 1 -53.46 -33.86 -53.20
N LYS A 2 -52.57 -32.93 -52.83
CA LYS A 2 -52.29 -32.28 -51.54
C LYS A 2 -53.32 -32.50 -50.40
N SER A 3 -52.87 -32.85 -49.19
CA SER A 3 -52.62 -31.95 -48.02
C SER A 3 -53.71 -32.17 -46.94
N VAL A 4 -53.53 -32.19 -45.62
CA VAL A 4 -52.42 -31.99 -44.67
C VAL A 4 -52.88 -32.69 -43.38
N GLY A 5 -51.99 -33.41 -42.69
CA GLY A 5 -52.27 -34.03 -41.38
C GLY A 5 -51.64 -33.21 -40.27
N GLU A 6 -52.45 -32.85 -39.26
CA GLU A 6 -52.05 -32.11 -38.08
C GLU A 6 -51.29 -32.95 -37.04
N ARG A 7 -50.45 -32.21 -36.32
CA ARG A 7 -49.50 -32.52 -35.25
C ARG A 7 -49.97 -33.48 -34.15
N SER A 8 -49.04 -34.33 -33.72
CA SER A 8 -48.90 -34.74 -32.31
C SER A 8 -47.43 -34.66 -31.91
N GLU A 9 -47.10 -33.72 -31.01
CA GLU A 9 -45.80 -33.61 -30.36
C GLU A 9 -45.81 -34.46 -29.07
N ASN A 10 -44.94 -35.47 -29.02
CA ASN A 10 -44.44 -36.04 -27.78
C ASN A 10 -43.00 -36.50 -28.03
N GLY A 11 -42.05 -35.74 -27.52
CA GLY A 11 -40.62 -36.00 -27.66
C GLY A 11 -39.86 -35.45 -26.47
N VAL A 12 -39.60 -36.35 -25.50
CA VAL A 12 -38.74 -36.17 -24.34
C VAL A 12 -37.38 -35.62 -24.77
N LYS A 13 -36.91 -34.52 -24.16
CA LYS A 13 -35.53 -34.05 -24.27
C LYS A 13 -34.80 -34.24 -22.95
N ASP A 14 -33.85 -35.17 -22.97
CA ASP A 14 -32.86 -35.41 -21.92
C ASP A 14 -32.09 -34.13 -21.59
N SER A 15 -32.05 -33.79 -20.31
CA SER A 15 -31.20 -32.77 -19.71
C SER A 15 -29.78 -33.30 -19.54
N LYS A 16 -28.82 -32.79 -20.31
CA LYS A 16 -27.40 -32.87 -19.97
C LYS A 16 -26.93 -31.49 -19.50
N SER A 17 -26.56 -31.44 -18.23
CA SER A 17 -25.90 -30.32 -17.56
C SER A 17 -24.49 -30.11 -18.12
N GLU A 18 -24.24 -28.96 -18.75
CA GLU A 18 -22.87 -28.49 -19.01
C GLU A 18 -22.38 -27.74 -17.79
N THR A 19 -21.56 -28.41 -16.98
CA THR A 19 -20.76 -27.81 -15.93
C THR A 19 -19.62 -27.04 -16.61
N ALA A 20 -19.71 -25.71 -16.65
CA ALA A 20 -18.63 -24.87 -17.15
C ALA A 20 -17.44 -24.93 -16.16
N LEU A 21 -16.37 -25.60 -16.57
CA LEU A 21 -15.07 -25.55 -15.90
C LEU A 21 -14.49 -24.15 -16.12
N THR A 22 -14.28 -23.41 -15.04
CA THR A 22 -13.52 -22.16 -15.02
C THR A 22 -12.04 -22.50 -15.14
N ASP A 23 -11.54 -22.68 -16.36
CA ASP A 23 -10.09 -22.69 -16.61
C ASP A 23 -9.56 -21.28 -16.29
N GLU A 24 -8.68 -21.17 -15.28
CA GLU A 24 -7.96 -19.95 -14.96
C GLU A 24 -7.20 -19.48 -16.21
N ILE A 25 -7.63 -18.36 -16.80
CA ILE A 25 -7.00 -17.81 -17.99
C ILE A 25 -5.68 -17.14 -17.57
N VAL A 26 -4.58 -17.90 -17.65
CA VAL A 26 -3.23 -17.40 -17.41
C VAL A 26 -2.61 -16.94 -18.74
N TYR A 27 -2.43 -15.63 -18.91
CA TYR A 27 -1.86 -15.05 -20.13
C TYR A 27 -0.33 -15.18 -20.19
N LYS A 28 0.16 -16.13 -21.00
CA LYS A 28 1.61 -16.38 -21.18
C LYS A 28 2.28 -15.45 -22.20
N ASP A 29 1.55 -14.90 -23.16
CA ASP A 29 2.09 -14.04 -24.22
C ASP A 29 1.10 -12.94 -24.67
N SER A 30 1.49 -12.16 -25.68
CA SER A 30 0.70 -11.06 -26.25
C SER A 30 -0.26 -11.49 -27.37
N SER A 31 -0.49 -12.80 -27.58
CA SER A 31 -1.32 -13.29 -28.70
C SER A 31 -2.79 -12.85 -28.60
N THR A 32 -3.27 -12.57 -27.39
CA THR A 32 -4.65 -12.14 -27.11
C THR A 32 -5.01 -10.80 -27.75
N PHE A 33 -4.02 -9.92 -28.00
CA PHE A 33 -4.23 -8.54 -28.46
C PHE A 33 -4.18 -8.39 -30.00
N LEU A 34 -4.04 -9.48 -30.74
CA LEU A 34 -3.84 -9.46 -32.19
C LEU A 34 -5.13 -9.35 -33.03
N LYS A 35 -6.31 -9.33 -32.41
CA LYS A 35 -7.59 -9.27 -33.13
C LYS A 35 -8.24 -7.90 -32.99
N GLY A 36 -8.15 -7.06 -34.03
CA GLY A 36 -9.12 -5.95 -34.21
C GLY A 36 -8.58 -4.57 -34.60
N THR A 37 -7.28 -4.32 -34.66
CA THR A 37 -6.76 -2.97 -35.02
C THR A 37 -6.63 -2.80 -36.54
N GLN A 38 -7.29 -1.78 -37.11
CA GLN A 38 -7.14 -1.35 -38.52
C GLN A 38 -5.83 -0.58 -38.80
N SER A 39 -4.92 -0.46 -37.83
CA SER A 39 -3.55 -0.07 -38.09
C SER A 39 -2.69 -1.33 -38.27
N SER A 40 -1.82 -1.30 -39.28
CA SER A 40 -0.91 -2.39 -39.66
C SER A 40 0.17 -2.73 -38.61
N ASN A 41 0.06 -2.18 -37.39
CA ASN A 41 0.88 -2.49 -36.24
C ASN A 41 -0.04 -3.00 -35.12
N PRO A 42 0.18 -4.20 -34.56
CA PRO A 42 -0.53 -4.63 -33.38
C PRO A 42 -0.22 -3.66 -32.23
N HIS A 43 -1.24 -2.94 -31.76
CA HIS A 43 -1.12 -2.09 -30.59
C HIS A 43 -1.61 -2.86 -29.37
N ASN A 44 -0.68 -3.23 -28.48
CA ASN A 44 -1.00 -3.73 -27.14
C ASN A 44 -1.49 -2.56 -26.27
N ASP A 45 -2.62 -1.96 -26.63
CA ASP A 45 -3.23 -0.86 -25.89
C ASP A 45 -4.19 -1.42 -24.84
N TYR A 46 -3.72 -1.49 -23.59
CA TYR A 46 -4.52 -1.99 -22.48
C TYR A 46 -5.69 -1.07 -22.10
N CYS A 47 -5.64 0.21 -22.45
CA CYS A 47 -6.78 1.11 -22.25
C CYS A 47 -7.91 0.74 -23.21
N GLN A 48 -7.60 0.52 -24.49
CA GLN A 48 -8.57 0.04 -25.47
C GLN A 48 -9.05 -1.37 -25.11
N HIS A 49 -8.15 -2.27 -24.70
CA HIS A 49 -8.51 -3.61 -24.25
C HIS A 49 -9.47 -3.59 -23.06
N PHE A 50 -9.29 -2.66 -22.12
CA PHE A 50 -10.23 -2.47 -21.01
C PHE A 50 -11.61 -2.03 -21.50
N ILE A 51 -11.68 -1.11 -22.48
CA ILE A 51 -12.94 -0.68 -23.09
C ILE A 51 -13.64 -1.88 -23.76
N ASP A 52 -12.89 -2.73 -24.44
CA ASP A 52 -13.44 -3.83 -25.24
C ASP A 52 -13.83 -5.06 -24.39
N THR A 53 -13.12 -5.32 -23.29
CA THR A 53 -13.25 -6.58 -22.53
C THR A 53 -13.61 -6.41 -21.06
N GLY A 54 -13.52 -5.19 -20.51
CA GLY A 54 -13.67 -4.94 -19.08
C GLY A 54 -12.49 -5.44 -18.21
N GLN A 55 -11.45 -6.02 -18.79
CA GLN A 55 -10.24 -6.41 -18.06
C GLN A 55 -9.35 -5.19 -17.81
N ARG A 56 -9.09 -4.86 -16.56
CA ARG A 56 -8.31 -3.67 -16.20
C ARG A 56 -6.87 -3.78 -16.70
N PRO A 57 -6.21 -2.67 -17.09
CA PRO A 57 -4.82 -2.71 -17.55
C PRO A 57 -3.84 -3.35 -16.57
N GLN A 58 -4.05 -3.14 -15.27
CA GLN A 58 -3.24 -3.74 -14.22
C GLN A 58 -3.31 -5.27 -14.14
N ASN A 59 -4.32 -5.92 -14.74
CA ASN A 59 -4.40 -7.39 -14.78
C ASN A 59 -3.23 -8.01 -15.56
N PHE A 60 -2.54 -7.21 -16.39
CA PHE A 60 -1.43 -7.65 -17.22
C PHE A 60 -0.05 -7.35 -16.62
N ILE A 61 0.00 -6.77 -15.41
CA ILE A 61 1.24 -6.60 -14.66
C ILE A 61 1.61 -7.96 -14.05
N ARG A 62 2.82 -8.43 -14.33
CA ARG A 62 3.33 -9.73 -13.87
C ARG A 62 4.13 -9.58 -12.58
N ASP A 63 4.30 -10.71 -11.88
CA ASP A 63 5.18 -10.86 -10.72
C ASP A 63 4.89 -9.86 -9.59
N VAL A 64 3.59 -9.60 -9.36
CA VAL A 64 3.11 -8.66 -8.33
C VAL A 64 2.96 -9.29 -6.95
N GLY A 65 2.93 -10.62 -6.85
CA GLY A 65 2.77 -11.34 -5.59
C GLY A 65 3.94 -11.12 -4.62
N LEU A 66 3.66 -11.14 -3.32
CA LEU A 66 4.69 -10.99 -2.27
C LEU A 66 5.74 -12.12 -2.33
N ALA A 67 5.32 -13.34 -2.66
CA ALA A 67 6.21 -14.50 -2.73
C ALA A 67 7.05 -14.54 -4.02
N ASP A 68 6.43 -14.18 -5.14
CA ASP A 68 6.97 -14.49 -6.47
C ASP A 68 7.85 -13.36 -7.03
N ARG A 69 7.63 -12.11 -6.59
CA ARG A 69 8.31 -10.91 -7.14
C ARG A 69 9.85 -10.93 -7.10
N PHE A 70 10.44 -11.74 -6.21
CA PHE A 70 11.90 -11.87 -6.07
C PHE A 70 12.40 -13.30 -6.31
N GLU A 71 11.59 -14.19 -6.88
CA GLU A 71 11.97 -15.59 -7.11
C GLU A 71 13.25 -15.70 -7.95
N GLU A 72 13.36 -14.89 -9.01
CA GLU A 72 14.53 -14.84 -9.90
C GLU A 72 15.70 -14.01 -9.35
N TYR A 73 15.54 -13.35 -8.18
CA TYR A 73 16.52 -12.40 -7.63
C TYR A 73 16.95 -12.79 -6.20
N PRO A 74 17.84 -13.80 -6.04
CA PRO A 74 18.18 -14.36 -4.72
C PRO A 74 18.65 -13.34 -3.68
N LYS A 75 19.41 -12.31 -4.09
CA LYS A 75 19.89 -11.26 -3.17
C LYS A 75 18.78 -10.31 -2.69
N LEU A 76 17.81 -10.02 -3.55
CA LEU A 76 16.64 -9.22 -3.16
C LEU A 76 15.75 -10.02 -2.21
N ARG A 77 15.51 -11.30 -2.54
CA ARG A 77 14.78 -12.23 -1.67
C ARG A 77 15.45 -12.39 -0.30
N GLU A 78 16.78 -12.51 -0.28
CA GLU A 78 17.56 -12.58 0.96
C GLU A 78 17.42 -11.31 1.80
N LEU A 79 17.50 -10.13 1.19
CA LEU A 79 17.33 -8.86 1.91
C LEU A 79 15.96 -8.76 2.60
N ILE A 80 14.88 -9.07 1.87
CA ILE A 80 13.51 -9.03 2.41
C ILE A 80 13.37 -10.03 3.55
N LYS A 81 13.77 -11.29 3.33
CA LYS A 81 13.72 -12.33 4.36
C LYS A 81 14.45 -11.92 5.64
N LEU A 82 15.69 -11.43 5.52
CA LEU A 82 16.46 -11.02 6.70
C LEU A 82 15.83 -9.85 7.45
N LYS A 83 15.16 -8.93 6.73
CA LYS A 83 14.42 -7.84 7.36
C LYS A 83 13.17 -8.35 8.06
N ASP A 84 12.38 -9.21 7.43
CA ASP A 84 11.20 -9.85 8.03
C ASP A 84 11.57 -10.63 9.29
N ASP A 85 12.64 -11.43 9.24
CA ASP A 85 13.14 -12.20 10.39
C ASP A 85 13.52 -11.26 11.55
N LEU A 86 14.23 -10.16 11.27
CA LEU A 86 14.60 -9.16 12.28
C LEU A 86 13.38 -8.42 12.86
N ILE A 87 12.39 -8.09 12.02
CA ILE A 87 11.14 -7.46 12.46
C ILE A 87 10.39 -8.41 13.39
N ALA A 88 10.29 -9.70 13.04
CA ALA A 88 9.63 -10.71 13.86
C ALA A 88 10.33 -10.93 15.21
N GLU A 89 11.67 -11.00 15.22
CA GLU A 89 12.47 -11.17 16.45
C GLU A 89 12.30 -9.98 17.41
N THR A 90 12.18 -8.76 16.87
CA THR A 90 12.11 -7.52 17.65
C THR A 90 10.68 -7.02 17.87
N ALA A 91 9.67 -7.74 17.38
CA ALA A 91 8.26 -7.37 17.52
C ALA A 91 7.80 -7.47 18.98
N THR A 92 7.03 -6.48 19.43
CA THR A 92 6.27 -6.63 20.67
C THR A 92 5.13 -7.62 20.47
N PRO A 93 4.63 -8.27 21.53
CA PRO A 93 3.35 -8.97 21.44
C PRO A 93 2.25 -8.02 20.91
N PRO A 94 1.27 -8.53 20.15
CA PRO A 94 0.17 -7.71 19.67
C PRO A 94 -0.60 -7.10 20.83
N MET A 95 -0.78 -5.79 20.79
CA MET A 95 -1.62 -5.06 21.74
C MET A 95 -2.75 -4.36 21.02
N TYR A 96 -3.90 -4.27 21.68
CA TYR A 96 -5.08 -3.68 21.08
C TYR A 96 -6.01 -3.05 22.12
N LEU A 97 -6.67 -1.97 21.70
CA LEU A 97 -7.58 -1.16 22.51
C LEU A 97 -8.87 -0.88 21.75
N LYS A 98 -9.95 -1.52 22.18
CA LYS A 98 -11.30 -1.15 21.77
C LYS A 98 -11.68 0.20 22.35
N THR A 99 -11.94 1.19 21.50
CA THR A 99 -12.39 2.52 21.94
C THR A 99 -13.13 3.28 20.84
N ASN A 100 -13.99 4.22 21.23
CA ASN A 100 -14.63 5.14 20.28
C ASN A 100 -13.70 6.33 20.03
N LEU A 101 -13.08 6.36 18.84
CA LEU A 101 -12.12 7.39 18.44
C LEU A 101 -12.71 8.81 18.33
N LEU A 102 -14.05 8.97 18.27
CA LEU A 102 -14.67 10.31 18.29
C LEU A 102 -14.60 10.98 19.66
N ALA A 103 -14.58 10.18 20.73
CA ALA A 103 -14.62 10.68 22.11
C ALA A 103 -13.30 10.43 22.85
N TYR A 104 -12.44 9.55 22.33
CA TYR A 104 -11.23 9.12 22.99
C TYR A 104 -10.10 10.13 22.84
N ASN A 105 -9.51 10.53 23.96
CA ASN A 105 -8.31 11.37 23.96
C ASN A 105 -7.07 10.53 23.67
N LEU A 106 -6.52 10.64 22.46
CA LEU A 106 -5.33 9.87 22.04
C LEU A 106 -4.12 10.05 22.96
N LYS A 107 -4.02 11.14 23.72
CA LYS A 107 -2.93 11.38 24.68
C LYS A 107 -2.92 10.37 25.84
N GLU A 108 -4.05 9.73 26.12
CA GLU A 108 -4.18 8.67 27.14
C GLU A 108 -3.42 7.39 26.77
N LEU A 109 -2.98 7.23 25.51
CA LEU A 109 -2.08 6.15 25.11
C LEU A 109 -0.70 6.24 25.82
N ASN A 110 -0.37 7.40 26.39
CA ASN A 110 0.85 7.68 27.17
C ASN A 110 2.15 7.21 26.49
N CYS A 111 2.18 7.24 25.16
CA CYS A 111 3.32 6.83 24.36
C CYS A 111 3.42 7.72 23.11
N LYS A 112 4.63 7.82 22.56
CA LYS A 112 4.90 8.46 21.28
C LYS A 112 5.21 7.40 20.23
N PHE A 113 4.69 7.57 19.03
CA PHE A 113 4.81 6.56 17.97
C PHE A 113 5.77 6.99 16.87
N ASP A 114 6.60 6.04 16.42
CA ASP A 114 7.54 6.22 15.31
C ASP A 114 6.80 6.14 13.97
N VAL A 115 5.75 5.30 13.91
CA VAL A 115 4.86 5.17 12.77
C VAL A 115 3.40 5.10 13.21
N ILE A 116 2.53 5.79 12.47
CA ILE A 116 1.08 5.74 12.65
C ILE A 116 0.42 5.38 11.32
N LEU A 117 -0.26 4.25 11.26
CA LEU A 117 -1.16 3.86 10.17
C LEU A 117 -2.59 4.27 10.55
N ILE A 118 -3.29 4.96 9.65
CA ILE A 118 -4.64 5.47 9.88
C ILE A 118 -5.54 5.01 8.73
N GLU A 119 -6.55 4.20 9.07
CA GLU A 119 -7.49 3.62 8.11
C GLU A 119 -8.95 3.99 8.43
N PRO A 120 -9.32 5.29 8.39
CA PRO A 120 -10.66 5.70 8.76
C PRO A 120 -11.70 5.09 7.79
N PRO A 121 -12.87 4.64 8.28
CA PRO A 121 -13.95 4.16 7.43
C PRO A 121 -14.60 5.32 6.69
N LEU A 122 -14.07 5.66 5.51
CA LEU A 122 -14.50 6.83 4.72
C LEU A 122 -15.93 6.67 4.20
N GLU A 123 -16.68 7.78 4.13
CA GLU A 123 -18.03 7.80 3.54
C GLU A 123 -18.08 7.24 2.11
N GLU A 124 -17.00 7.39 1.33
CA GLU A 124 -16.94 6.83 -0.03
C GLU A 124 -16.99 5.29 -0.06
N TYR A 125 -16.62 4.60 1.02
CA TYR A 125 -16.65 3.13 1.10
C TYR A 125 -18.07 2.55 1.11
N GLN A 126 -19.07 3.33 1.55
CA GLN A 126 -20.47 2.94 1.41
C GLN A 126 -20.85 2.76 -0.07
N ARG A 127 -20.39 3.68 -0.93
CA ARG A 127 -20.70 3.66 -2.35
C ARG A 127 -19.80 2.72 -3.14
N THR A 128 -18.51 2.71 -2.82
CA THR A 128 -17.49 1.97 -3.58
C THR A 128 -17.44 0.49 -3.20
N CYS A 129 -17.60 0.18 -1.92
CA CYS A 129 -17.52 -1.19 -1.40
C CYS A 129 -18.86 -1.72 -0.86
N GLY A 130 -19.90 -0.88 -0.74
CA GLY A 130 -21.18 -1.30 -0.15
C GLY A 130 -21.18 -1.37 1.38
N ALA A 131 -20.26 -0.68 2.05
CA ALA A 131 -20.12 -0.72 3.51
C ALA A 131 -21.33 -0.05 4.21
N THR A 132 -22.14 -0.83 4.93
CA THR A 132 -23.30 -0.32 5.71
C THR A 132 -23.21 -0.60 7.21
N ASN A 133 -22.35 -1.54 7.61
CA ASN A 133 -22.30 -2.07 8.98
C ASN A 133 -21.26 -1.37 9.86
N VAL A 134 -20.71 -0.25 9.41
CA VAL A 134 -19.62 0.48 10.07
C VAL A 134 -20.00 1.95 10.21
N GLN A 135 -19.58 2.59 11.29
CA GLN A 135 -19.77 4.02 11.45
C GLN A 135 -18.78 4.75 10.53
N LEU A 136 -19.29 5.42 9.50
CA LEU A 136 -18.48 6.16 8.55
C LEU A 136 -17.99 7.49 9.14
N TRP A 137 -16.84 7.94 8.66
CA TRP A 137 -16.15 9.17 9.08
C TRP A 137 -16.02 10.14 7.92
N ASN A 138 -16.34 11.40 8.19
CA ASN A 138 -16.03 12.50 7.28
C ASN A 138 -14.64 13.08 7.56
N TRP A 139 -14.15 13.91 6.63
CA TRP A 139 -12.80 14.47 6.71
C TRP A 139 -12.61 15.48 7.83
N ASP A 140 -13.66 16.16 8.29
CA ASP A 140 -13.56 17.10 9.42
C ASP A 140 -13.30 16.33 10.72
N GLN A 141 -14.06 15.25 10.96
CA GLN A 141 -13.85 14.34 12.10
C GLN A 141 -12.46 13.70 12.07
N ILE A 142 -12.01 13.23 10.90
CA ILE A 142 -10.66 12.67 10.74
C ILE A 142 -9.63 13.74 11.10
N MET A 143 -9.79 14.96 10.57
CA MET A 143 -8.88 16.08 10.82
C MET A 143 -8.84 16.51 12.29
N GLU A 144 -9.88 16.27 13.09
CA GLU A 144 -9.92 16.55 14.53
C GLU A 144 -9.08 15.60 15.38
N LEU A 145 -8.66 14.45 14.87
CA LEU A 145 -7.77 13.54 15.60
C LEU A 145 -6.44 14.23 15.96
N ASP A 146 -6.05 14.11 17.24
CA ASP A 146 -4.80 14.67 17.78
C ASP A 146 -3.54 13.84 17.41
N ILE A 147 -3.41 13.43 16.14
CA ILE A 147 -2.28 12.63 15.63
C ILE A 147 -0.95 13.31 15.90
N GLY A 148 -0.93 14.65 15.78
CA GLY A 148 0.26 15.44 16.01
C GLY A 148 0.83 15.28 17.43
N GLU A 149 -0.05 15.06 18.41
CA GLU A 149 0.25 14.96 19.83
C GLU A 149 0.75 13.58 20.26
N VAL A 150 0.45 12.53 19.50
CA VAL A 150 0.95 11.16 19.77
C VAL A 150 2.13 10.76 18.88
N ALA A 151 2.43 11.53 17.85
CA ALA A 151 3.58 11.30 16.99
C ALA A 151 4.91 11.64 17.71
N ALA A 152 5.94 10.82 17.51
CA ALA A 152 7.30 11.15 17.92
C ALA A 152 7.87 12.32 17.08
N ASN A 153 8.89 13.01 17.59
CA ASN A 153 9.52 14.16 16.92
C ASN A 153 10.05 13.83 15.52
N ARG A 154 10.56 12.61 15.36
CA ARG A 154 10.95 12.01 14.09
C ARG A 154 10.02 10.81 13.88
N SER A 155 9.09 10.91 12.94
CA SER A 155 8.07 9.89 12.74
C SER A 155 7.43 9.97 11.37
N PHE A 156 6.66 8.94 11.04
CA PHE A 156 5.91 8.83 9.80
C PHE A 156 4.43 8.55 10.06
N VAL A 157 3.59 9.01 9.15
CA VAL A 157 2.16 8.68 9.14
C VAL A 157 1.79 8.14 7.77
N PHE A 158 0.93 7.12 7.75
CA PHE A 158 0.39 6.48 6.56
C PHE A 158 -1.13 6.60 6.65
N LEU A 159 -1.73 7.39 5.76
CA LEU A 159 -3.15 7.71 5.81
C LEU A 159 -3.84 7.18 4.56
N TRP A 160 -4.75 6.21 4.74
CA TRP A 160 -5.63 5.79 3.65
C TRP A 160 -6.64 6.90 3.34
N CYS A 161 -6.60 7.34 2.08
CA CYS A 161 -7.32 8.51 1.58
C CYS A 161 -8.42 8.14 0.57
N GLY A 162 -8.66 6.86 0.33
CA GLY A 162 -9.58 6.41 -0.71
C GLY A 162 -9.12 6.87 -2.09
N SER A 163 -10.07 7.29 -2.92
CA SER A 163 -9.84 7.58 -4.35
C SER A 163 -10.45 8.88 -4.85
N SER A 164 -11.22 9.59 -4.00
CA SER A 164 -11.88 10.87 -4.34
C SER A 164 -11.23 12.06 -3.64
N ASP A 165 -12.06 12.86 -2.95
CA ASP A 165 -11.75 14.12 -2.30
C ASP A 165 -10.72 13.92 -1.17
N GLY A 166 -10.55 12.68 -0.71
CA GLY A 166 -9.57 12.29 0.30
C GLY A 166 -8.12 12.49 -0.09
N LEU A 167 -7.79 12.59 -1.38
CA LEU A 167 -6.46 13.00 -1.81
C LEU A 167 -6.15 14.43 -1.35
N ASP A 168 -7.08 15.36 -1.52
CA ASP A 168 -6.89 16.75 -1.11
C ASP A 168 -7.06 16.90 0.40
N MET A 169 -8.12 16.33 0.95
CA MET A 169 -8.43 16.39 2.39
C MET A 169 -7.35 15.73 3.24
N GLY A 170 -6.83 14.57 2.83
CA GLY A 170 -5.71 13.91 3.50
C GLY A 170 -4.46 14.80 3.55
N ARG A 171 -4.17 15.58 2.49
CA ARG A 171 -3.06 16.56 2.50
C ARG A 171 -3.31 17.69 3.51
N PHE A 172 -4.55 18.11 3.73
CA PHE A 172 -4.90 19.06 4.80
C PHE A 172 -4.71 18.45 6.19
N CYS A 173 -5.15 17.20 6.40
CA CYS A 173 -4.91 16.46 7.65
C CYS A 173 -3.42 16.37 7.98
N LEU A 174 -2.58 15.95 7.02
CA LEU A 174 -1.13 15.87 7.20
C LEU A 174 -0.54 17.21 7.66
N ARG A 175 -0.93 18.32 7.01
CA ARG A 175 -0.46 19.66 7.41
C ARG A 175 -0.89 20.02 8.84
N LYS A 176 -2.16 19.80 9.19
CA LYS A 176 -2.68 20.09 10.54
C LYS A 176 -1.94 19.31 11.62
N TRP A 177 -1.63 18.04 11.37
CA TRP A 177 -0.90 17.18 12.30
C TRP A 177 0.61 17.43 12.34
N GLY A 178 1.13 18.35 11.50
CA GLY A 178 2.55 18.72 11.45
C GLY A 178 3.42 17.78 10.62
N PHE A 179 2.85 17.10 9.64
CA PHE A 179 3.56 16.24 8.68
C PHE A 179 3.65 16.90 7.31
N ARG A 180 4.76 16.65 6.61
CA ARG A 180 4.93 16.98 5.20
C ARG A 180 4.65 15.72 4.38
N ARG A 181 3.77 15.77 3.38
CA ARG A 181 3.59 14.63 2.46
C ARG A 181 4.92 14.35 1.75
N CYS A 182 5.39 13.10 1.80
CA CYS A 182 6.64 12.68 1.17
C CYS A 182 6.44 11.64 0.06
N GLU A 183 5.51 10.69 0.21
CA GLU A 183 5.21 9.66 -0.80
C GLU A 183 3.68 9.49 -0.94
N ASP A 184 3.25 8.79 -1.99
CA ASP A 184 1.85 8.45 -2.29
C ASP A 184 1.79 6.99 -2.75
N ILE A 185 1.50 6.07 -1.82
CA ILE A 185 1.45 4.63 -2.11
C ILE A 185 0.09 4.31 -2.74
N CYS A 186 0.09 3.84 -3.97
CA CYS A 186 -1.15 3.47 -4.67
C CYS A 186 -1.44 1.99 -4.52
N TRP A 187 -2.61 1.66 -3.97
CA TRP A 187 -3.17 0.32 -4.07
C TRP A 187 -4.01 0.20 -5.32
N ILE A 188 -3.49 -0.50 -6.31
CA ILE A 188 -4.12 -0.74 -7.60
C ILE A 188 -4.85 -2.09 -7.55
N ARG A 189 -6.14 -2.07 -7.86
CA ARG A 189 -7.00 -3.25 -7.78
C ARG A 189 -7.19 -3.90 -9.13
N THR A 190 -6.72 -5.13 -9.30
CA THR A 190 -7.04 -5.95 -10.47
C THR A 190 -8.50 -6.42 -10.42
N ASN A 191 -9.00 -6.90 -11.56
CA ASN A 191 -10.31 -7.56 -11.64
C ASN A 191 -10.20 -8.85 -12.48
N ILE A 192 -9.14 -9.62 -12.23
CA ILE A 192 -8.85 -10.86 -12.95
C ILE A 192 -10.00 -11.86 -12.79
N ASN A 193 -10.56 -11.95 -11.58
CA ASN A 193 -11.61 -12.91 -11.25
C ASN A 193 -12.98 -12.46 -11.76
N ASN A 194 -13.21 -11.14 -11.86
CA ASN A 194 -14.49 -10.58 -12.28
C ASN A 194 -14.29 -9.42 -13.28
N PRO A 195 -13.91 -9.70 -14.54
CA PRO A 195 -13.79 -8.68 -15.57
C PRO A 195 -15.12 -7.92 -15.78
N GLY A 196 -15.03 -6.61 -15.97
CA GLY A 196 -16.20 -5.78 -16.21
C GLY A 196 -15.99 -4.30 -15.90
N HIS A 197 -16.98 -3.50 -16.30
CA HIS A 197 -17.02 -2.07 -16.03
C HIS A 197 -17.79 -1.80 -14.74
N SER A 198 -17.26 -0.95 -13.87
CA SER A 198 -17.96 -0.56 -12.64
C SER A 198 -19.16 0.29 -12.98
N LYS A 199 -20.34 -0.09 -12.47
CA LYS A 199 -21.59 0.63 -12.69
C LYS A 199 -21.78 1.83 -11.74
N ASN A 200 -21.07 1.83 -10.60
CA ASN A 200 -21.18 2.85 -9.56
C ASN A 200 -20.04 3.86 -9.67
N LEU A 201 -20.15 4.78 -10.63
CA LEU A 201 -19.21 5.89 -10.75
C LEU A 201 -19.63 7.04 -9.82
N ASP A 202 -18.64 7.68 -9.20
CA ASP A 202 -18.86 8.94 -8.50
C ASP A 202 -19.32 10.01 -9.50
N SER A 203 -20.27 10.86 -9.13
CA SER A 203 -20.87 11.84 -10.04
C SER A 203 -19.88 12.87 -10.55
N LYS A 204 -18.79 13.11 -9.80
CA LYS A 204 -17.68 13.97 -10.20
C LYS A 204 -16.58 13.24 -10.99
N ALA A 205 -16.62 11.91 -11.08
CA ALA A 205 -15.56 11.14 -11.71
C ALA A 205 -15.73 11.11 -13.24
N VAL A 206 -14.64 11.42 -13.94
CA VAL A 206 -14.54 11.29 -15.40
C VAL A 206 -14.14 9.87 -15.81
N LEU A 207 -13.33 9.20 -14.98
CA LEU A 207 -12.81 7.85 -15.23
C LEU A 207 -13.22 6.89 -14.11
N GLN A 208 -13.31 5.60 -14.45
CA GLN A 208 -13.47 4.56 -13.45
C GLN A 208 -12.26 4.53 -12.51
N ARG A 209 -12.50 4.72 -11.21
CA ARG A 209 -11.45 4.69 -10.19
C ARG A 209 -11.18 3.25 -9.78
N THR A 210 -9.99 2.74 -10.11
CA THR A 210 -9.59 1.34 -9.86
C THR A 210 -8.44 1.23 -8.84
N LYS A 211 -8.18 2.30 -8.09
CA LYS A 211 -7.13 2.35 -7.07
C LYS A 211 -7.50 3.21 -5.89
N GLU A 212 -6.87 2.96 -4.75
CA GLU A 212 -6.89 3.80 -3.56
C GLU A 212 -5.48 4.34 -3.28
N HIS A 213 -5.42 5.40 -2.47
CA HIS A 213 -4.17 6.09 -2.11
C HIS A 213 -3.91 6.01 -0.62
N CYS A 214 -2.68 5.66 -0.24
CA CYS A 214 -2.16 5.78 1.10
C CYS A 214 -1.08 6.87 1.12
N LEU A 215 -1.44 8.06 1.61
CA LEU A 215 -0.51 9.17 1.68
C LEU A 215 0.48 8.97 2.82
N MET A 216 1.77 9.09 2.49
CA MET A 216 2.84 9.03 3.48
C MET A 216 3.27 10.44 3.89
N GLY A 217 3.29 10.72 5.18
CA GLY A 217 3.76 11.97 5.78
C GLY A 217 4.99 11.77 6.63
N ILE A 218 5.91 12.76 6.61
CA ILE A 218 7.10 12.82 7.47
C ILE A 218 7.02 13.98 8.46
N LYS A 219 7.33 13.71 9.73
CA LYS A 219 7.52 14.71 10.79
C LYS A 219 8.99 14.72 11.24
N GLY A 220 9.49 15.93 11.56
CA GLY A 220 10.89 16.15 11.93
C GLY A 220 11.84 16.15 10.73
N THR A 221 13.13 15.94 11.01
CA THR A 221 14.20 15.88 10.00
C THR A 221 14.71 14.45 9.90
N VAL A 222 14.68 13.87 8.70
CA VAL A 222 15.22 12.55 8.40
C VAL A 222 16.04 12.61 7.13
N ARG A 223 17.25 12.06 7.16
CA ARG A 223 18.19 12.04 6.04
C ARG A 223 18.63 10.60 5.76
N ARG A 224 18.35 10.13 4.54
CA ARG A 224 18.67 8.77 4.08
C ARG A 224 20.16 8.41 4.21
N SER A 225 21.05 9.40 4.10
CA SER A 225 22.50 9.20 4.13
C SER A 225 23.10 9.05 5.53
N THR A 226 22.47 9.67 6.55
CA THR A 226 23.01 9.70 7.92
C THR A 226 22.18 8.87 8.87
N ASP A 227 20.88 8.72 8.61
CA ASP A 227 19.94 8.19 9.58
C ASP A 227 19.44 6.78 9.22
N GLY A 228 20.37 5.94 8.76
CA GLY A 228 20.14 4.53 8.40
C GLY A 228 19.78 3.66 9.61
N ASP A 229 20.03 4.15 10.82
CA ASP A 229 19.64 3.57 12.10
C ASP A 229 18.13 3.62 12.38
N PHE A 230 17.36 4.37 11.57
CA PHE A 230 15.92 4.51 11.73
C PHE A 230 15.12 4.41 10.43
N ILE A 231 15.73 4.60 9.25
CA ILE A 231 15.08 4.27 7.98
C ILE A 231 15.95 3.43 7.03
N HIS A 232 15.34 2.44 6.38
CA HIS A 232 15.86 1.80 5.18
C HIS A 232 15.01 2.22 3.98
N ALA A 233 15.35 3.36 3.38
CA ALA A 233 14.66 3.85 2.19
C ALA A 233 14.93 2.96 0.96
N ASN A 234 14.01 3.00 0.00
CA ASN A 234 14.15 2.37 -1.32
C ASN A 234 14.21 0.82 -1.29
N VAL A 235 13.76 0.19 -0.20
CA VAL A 235 13.58 -1.27 -0.12
C VAL A 235 12.34 -1.70 -0.91
N ASP A 236 11.22 -1.01 -0.68
CA ASP A 236 9.95 -1.25 -1.36
C ASP A 236 9.61 -0.10 -2.32
N ILE A 237 8.69 -0.38 -3.25
CA ILE A 237 8.11 0.59 -4.18
C ILE A 237 6.80 1.18 -3.62
N ASP A 238 6.27 2.21 -4.28
CA ASP A 238 5.04 2.92 -3.91
C ASP A 238 3.77 2.34 -4.55
N LEU A 239 3.78 1.06 -4.92
CA LEU A 239 2.66 0.36 -5.52
C LEU A 239 2.36 -0.93 -4.77
N ILE A 240 1.08 -1.15 -4.49
CA ILE A 240 0.54 -2.44 -4.06
C ILE A 240 -0.46 -2.87 -5.13
N ILE A 241 -0.32 -4.08 -5.67
CA ILE A 241 -1.23 -4.61 -6.68
C ILE A 241 -1.83 -5.90 -6.14
N SER A 242 -3.15 -5.91 -5.99
CA SER A 242 -3.89 -7.11 -5.57
C SER A 242 -5.25 -7.15 -6.24
N GLU A 243 -5.90 -8.30 -6.17
CA GLU A 243 -7.29 -8.42 -6.63
C GLU A 243 -8.22 -7.53 -5.81
N GLU A 244 -9.26 -7.02 -6.48
CA GLU A 244 -10.34 -6.28 -5.82
C GLU A 244 -11.01 -7.16 -4.75
N PRO A 245 -11.16 -6.64 -3.52
CA PRO A 245 -11.82 -7.40 -2.46
C PRO A 245 -13.28 -7.74 -2.77
N GLU A 246 -13.80 -8.74 -2.07
CA GLU A 246 -15.23 -9.08 -2.11
C GLU A 246 -16.11 -7.88 -1.70
N TYR A 247 -17.31 -7.82 -2.28
CA TYR A 247 -18.29 -6.78 -1.96
C TYR A 247 -18.63 -6.76 -0.47
N GLY A 248 -18.62 -5.57 0.13
CA GLY A 248 -18.81 -5.35 1.57
C GLY A 248 -17.50 -5.31 2.37
N SER A 249 -16.38 -5.75 1.80
CA SER A 249 -15.07 -5.66 2.47
C SER A 249 -14.48 -4.26 2.36
N ILE A 250 -13.97 -3.74 3.49
CA ILE A 250 -13.21 -2.49 3.56
C ILE A 250 -11.73 -2.71 3.88
N GLU A 251 -11.32 -3.99 3.98
CA GLU A 251 -9.94 -4.38 4.32
C GLU A 251 -8.93 -3.85 3.31
N LYS A 252 -7.78 -3.42 3.81
CA LYS A 252 -6.66 -2.95 3.02
C LYS A 252 -5.62 -4.07 2.85
N PRO A 253 -4.79 -4.03 1.79
CA PRO A 253 -3.84 -5.09 1.54
C PRO A 253 -2.79 -5.13 2.64
N VAL A 254 -2.55 -6.32 3.21
CA VAL A 254 -1.58 -6.55 4.30
C VAL A 254 -0.16 -6.08 3.96
N GLU A 255 0.17 -5.99 2.67
CA GLU A 255 1.44 -5.48 2.16
C GLU A 255 1.79 -4.08 2.69
N ILE A 256 0.80 -3.25 3.05
CA ILE A 256 1.08 -1.94 3.66
C ILE A 256 1.88 -2.05 4.96
N PHE A 257 1.64 -3.09 5.76
CA PHE A 257 2.41 -3.34 6.98
C PHE A 257 3.86 -3.67 6.66
N HIS A 258 4.10 -4.49 5.63
CA HIS A 258 5.45 -4.85 5.18
C HIS A 258 6.22 -3.61 4.71
N ILE A 259 5.63 -2.79 3.85
CA ILE A 259 6.25 -1.53 3.38
C ILE A 259 6.65 -0.65 4.58
N ILE A 260 5.74 -0.49 5.55
CA ILE A 260 5.98 0.33 6.73
C ILE A 260 7.14 -0.22 7.58
N GLU A 261 7.11 -1.51 7.88
CA GLU A 261 8.09 -2.17 8.76
C GLU A 261 9.46 -2.28 8.10
N HIS A 262 9.51 -2.51 6.79
CA HIS A 262 10.74 -2.48 6.02
C HIS A 262 11.36 -1.09 5.99
N PHE A 263 10.53 -0.05 5.83
CA PHE A 263 10.97 1.32 5.71
C PHE A 263 11.47 1.91 7.04
N CYS A 264 10.68 1.81 8.11
CA CYS A 264 10.97 2.45 9.40
C CYS A 264 11.38 1.42 10.46
N LEU A 265 12.58 1.59 11.02
CA LEU A 265 13.11 0.70 12.05
C LEU A 265 12.54 1.01 13.44
N GLY A 266 11.78 2.09 13.60
CA GLY A 266 11.10 2.42 14.86
C GLY A 266 10.09 1.34 15.24
N ARG A 267 10.13 0.90 16.51
CA ARG A 267 9.34 -0.23 17.02
C ARG A 267 7.98 0.17 17.57
N ARG A 268 7.74 1.47 17.81
CA ARG A 268 6.46 1.97 18.36
C ARG A 268 5.51 2.28 17.22
N ARG A 269 4.69 1.30 16.83
CA ARG A 269 3.79 1.39 15.68
C ARG A 269 2.33 1.38 16.13
N LEU A 270 1.57 2.38 15.68
CA LEU A 270 0.15 2.54 15.99
C LEU A 270 -0.69 2.32 14.74
N HIS A 271 -1.70 1.47 14.82
CA HIS A 271 -2.72 1.29 13.79
C HIS A 271 -4.07 1.80 14.32
N LEU A 272 -4.50 2.97 13.84
CA LEU A 272 -5.81 3.54 14.14
C LEU A 272 -6.87 3.03 13.17
N PHE A 273 -8.06 2.78 13.69
CA PHE A 273 -9.21 2.16 13.02
C PHE A 273 -9.01 0.69 12.65
N GLY A 274 -8.02 0.03 13.25
CA GLY A 274 -7.83 -1.39 13.04
C GLY A 274 -8.94 -2.23 13.67
N ARG A 275 -9.09 -3.43 13.10
CA ARG A 275 -10.08 -4.46 13.44
C ARG A 275 -9.36 -5.71 13.94
N ASP A 276 -10.13 -6.68 14.46
CA ASP A 276 -9.60 -7.97 14.93
C ASP A 276 -8.76 -8.68 13.85
N SER A 277 -9.18 -8.60 12.58
CA SER A 277 -8.48 -9.13 11.39
C SER A 277 -7.10 -8.52 11.14
N THR A 278 -6.83 -7.33 11.70
CA THR A 278 -5.61 -6.55 11.47
C THR A 278 -4.69 -6.48 12.70
N ILE A 279 -5.01 -7.21 13.77
CA ILE A 279 -4.14 -7.33 14.94
C ILE A 279 -2.83 -7.99 14.51
N ARG A 280 -1.70 -7.33 14.77
CA ARG A 280 -0.38 -7.74 14.27
C ARG A 280 0.69 -7.61 15.35
N PRO A 281 1.63 -8.58 15.47
CA PRO A 281 2.81 -8.41 16.32
C PRO A 281 3.60 -7.15 15.94
N GLY A 282 4.15 -6.44 16.92
CA GLY A 282 4.87 -5.19 16.72
C GLY A 282 3.99 -3.96 16.51
N TRP A 283 2.67 -4.11 16.65
CA TRP A 283 1.69 -3.03 16.52
C TRP A 283 0.79 -2.91 17.75
N LEU A 284 0.44 -1.67 18.07
CA LEU A 284 -0.72 -1.33 18.88
C LEU A 284 -1.89 -1.01 17.94
N THR A 285 -2.95 -1.81 17.99
CA THR A 285 -4.17 -1.63 17.18
C THR A 285 -5.26 -0.95 18.00
N VAL A 286 -5.79 0.17 17.55
CA VAL A 286 -6.82 0.94 18.28
C VAL A 286 -7.99 1.19 17.35
N GLY A 287 -9.20 0.79 17.74
CA GLY A 287 -10.37 0.93 16.89
C GLY A 287 -11.69 0.60 17.57
N PRO A 288 -12.82 1.11 17.04
CA PRO A 288 -14.14 0.88 17.63
C PRO A 288 -14.67 -0.54 17.39
N GLU A 289 -14.22 -1.20 16.32
CA GLU A 289 -14.69 -2.52 15.87
C GLU A 289 -13.97 -3.69 16.52
N LEU A 290 -12.95 -3.43 17.34
CA LEU A 290 -12.29 -4.48 18.11
C LEU A 290 -13.28 -5.16 19.05
N THR A 291 -13.15 -6.48 19.22
CA THR A 291 -14.04 -7.22 20.13
C THR A 291 -13.58 -7.15 21.58
N ASN A 292 -12.28 -6.95 21.82
CA ASN A 292 -11.67 -6.99 23.15
C ASN A 292 -10.53 -5.95 23.29
N THR A 293 -9.94 -5.85 24.49
CA THR A 293 -8.82 -4.96 24.83
C THR A 293 -7.80 -5.71 25.69
N ASN A 294 -6.51 -5.60 25.35
CA ASN A 294 -5.41 -6.04 26.21
C ASN A 294 -4.35 -4.95 26.46
N PHE A 295 -4.56 -3.74 25.92
CA PHE A 295 -3.59 -2.65 26.02
C PHE A 295 -3.38 -2.21 27.47
N ASN A 296 -2.11 -2.13 27.86
CA ASN A 296 -1.66 -1.52 29.10
C ASN A 296 -0.47 -0.61 28.77
N ALA A 297 -0.59 0.69 29.06
CA ALA A 297 0.39 1.68 28.63
C ALA A 297 1.77 1.50 29.27
N ASP A 298 1.82 1.12 30.55
CA ASP A 298 3.08 0.90 31.27
C ASP A 298 3.80 -0.34 30.73
N LEU A 299 3.06 -1.43 30.52
CA LEU A 299 3.61 -2.65 29.92
C LEU A 299 4.09 -2.39 28.49
N TYR A 300 3.28 -1.69 27.67
CA TYR A 300 3.68 -1.35 26.30
C TYR A 300 4.97 -0.53 26.29
N THR A 301 5.06 0.49 27.14
CA THR A 301 6.25 1.34 27.25
C THR A 301 7.48 0.57 27.74
N SER A 302 7.28 -0.43 28.62
CA SER A 302 8.36 -1.25 29.14
C SER A 302 9.15 -2.01 28.07
N TYR A 303 8.52 -2.36 26.94
CA TYR A 303 9.20 -3.03 25.81
C TYR A 303 10.27 -2.17 25.12
N PHE A 304 10.26 -0.85 25.39
CA PHE A 304 11.16 0.12 24.77
C PHE A 304 12.09 0.80 25.79
N ALA A 305 11.95 0.49 27.09
CA ALA A 305 12.63 1.20 28.18
C ALA A 305 14.16 1.03 28.17
N ASN A 306 14.69 -0.07 27.64
CA ASN A 306 16.12 -0.35 27.59
C ASN A 306 16.86 0.36 26.42
N GLY A 307 16.27 1.41 25.84
CA GLY A 307 16.84 2.16 24.73
C GLY A 307 16.72 1.48 23.35
N GLN A 308 16.14 0.27 23.29
CA GLN A 308 15.82 -0.43 22.05
C GLN A 308 14.53 0.10 21.41
N ILE A 309 14.53 1.38 21.04
CA ILE A 309 13.39 2.01 20.35
C ILE A 309 13.36 1.67 18.85
N THR A 310 14.49 1.18 18.30
CA THR A 310 14.59 0.68 16.93
C THR A 310 14.90 -0.81 16.89
N THR A 311 14.66 -1.46 15.76
CA THR A 311 15.00 -2.88 15.53
C THR A 311 16.50 -3.13 15.49
N GLY A 312 17.32 -2.08 15.39
CA GLY A 312 18.71 -2.21 14.97
C GLY A 312 18.82 -2.70 13.52
N CYS A 313 20.02 -3.12 13.13
CA CYS A 313 20.29 -3.64 11.80
C CYS A 313 21.47 -4.62 11.88
N THR A 314 21.39 -5.75 11.15
CA THR A 314 22.50 -6.69 11.05
C THR A 314 23.49 -6.25 9.98
N GLU A 315 24.76 -6.66 10.09
CA GLU A 315 25.78 -6.35 9.08
C GLU A 315 25.38 -6.86 7.68
N ARG A 316 24.68 -8.01 7.62
CA ARG A 316 24.22 -8.58 6.35
C ARG A 316 23.12 -7.74 5.71
N ILE A 317 22.15 -7.26 6.48
CA ILE A 317 21.13 -6.33 5.99
C ILE A 317 21.79 -5.02 5.53
N GLU A 318 22.73 -4.48 6.33
CA GLU A 318 23.51 -3.30 5.95
C GLU A 318 24.25 -3.48 4.63
N ALA A 319 24.82 -4.66 4.36
CA ALA A 319 25.55 -4.94 3.13
C ALA A 319 24.63 -5.06 1.89
N LEU A 320 23.40 -5.54 2.08
CA LEU A 320 22.45 -5.80 0.98
C LEU A 320 21.53 -4.61 0.68
N ARG A 321 21.19 -3.79 1.68
CA ARG A 321 20.20 -2.73 1.50
C ARG A 321 20.70 -1.63 0.54
N PRO A 322 19.79 -0.98 -0.21
CA PRO A 322 20.14 0.16 -1.05
C PRO A 322 20.74 1.32 -0.24
N LYS A 323 21.85 1.88 -0.71
CA LYS A 323 22.55 3.02 -0.11
C LYS A 323 23.01 3.99 -1.17
N SER A 324 23.09 5.27 -0.81
CA SER A 324 23.68 6.28 -1.69
C SER A 324 25.14 5.94 -2.02
N PRO A 325 25.60 6.11 -3.27
CA PRO A 325 27.01 5.97 -3.59
C PRO A 325 27.87 6.89 -2.72
N PRO A 326 29.12 6.51 -2.42
CA PRO A 326 30.06 7.39 -1.74
C PRO A 326 30.15 8.73 -2.50
N PRO A 327 30.19 9.89 -1.81
CA PRO A 327 30.44 11.16 -2.48
C PRO A 327 31.70 11.01 -3.32
N LYS A 328 31.67 11.43 -4.60
CA LYS A 328 32.89 11.48 -5.42
C LYS A 328 33.87 12.41 -4.71
N GLY A 329 34.81 11.83 -3.97
CA GLY A 329 35.91 12.57 -3.38
C GLY A 329 36.63 13.31 -4.50
N LYS A 330 36.95 14.59 -4.28
CA LYS A 330 38.01 15.25 -5.05
C LYS A 330 39.18 14.28 -5.05
N VAL A 331 39.49 13.74 -6.23
CA VAL A 331 40.72 13.01 -6.44
C VAL A 331 41.83 13.95 -5.99
N THR A 332 42.42 13.69 -4.83
CA THR A 332 43.71 14.25 -4.45
C THR A 332 44.73 13.61 -5.38
N GLY A 333 44.72 14.11 -6.62
CA GLY A 333 45.66 13.75 -7.65
C GLY A 333 47.04 14.22 -7.19
N ARG A 334 47.86 13.24 -6.81
CA ARG A 334 49.31 13.27 -6.94
C ARG A 334 49.71 14.04 -8.20
N GLY A 335 50.75 14.86 -8.03
CA GLY A 335 51.23 15.86 -8.95
C GLY A 335 51.14 15.51 -10.43
N ARG A 336 50.57 16.44 -11.19
CA ARG A 336 50.91 16.62 -12.59
C ARG A 336 51.39 18.06 -12.75
N GLY A 337 52.58 18.17 -13.31
CA GLY A 337 53.42 19.36 -13.33
C GLY A 337 52.72 20.61 -13.85
N GLY A 338 53.20 21.73 -13.34
CA GLY A 338 52.72 23.05 -13.71
C GLY A 338 52.77 23.28 -15.22
N PHE A 339 51.66 23.80 -15.74
CA PHE A 339 51.68 24.61 -16.94
C PHE A 339 51.24 26.01 -16.56
N ASN A 340 52.25 26.86 -16.40
CA ASN A 340 52.11 28.29 -16.23
C ASN A 340 51.57 28.87 -17.54
N ARG A 341 50.26 29.16 -17.63
CA ARG A 341 49.71 29.93 -18.76
C ARG A 341 50.03 31.39 -18.54
N GLY A 342 51.06 31.85 -19.27
CA GLY A 342 51.44 33.25 -19.34
C GLY A 342 50.26 34.13 -19.76
N ARG A 343 50.08 35.23 -19.02
CA ARG A 343 49.28 36.39 -19.41
C ARG A 343 49.89 37.00 -20.67
N GLY A 344 49.22 36.83 -21.81
CA GLY A 344 49.43 37.66 -23.00
C GLY A 344 48.77 39.02 -22.81
N ARG A 345 49.59 40.07 -22.70
CA ARG A 345 49.23 41.48 -22.92
C ARG A 345 49.27 41.74 -24.43
N GLY A 346 48.24 42.37 -24.97
CA GLY A 346 48.22 43.01 -26.30
C GLY A 346 46.98 43.90 -26.35
N ARG A 347 47.16 45.19 -26.05
CA ARG A 347 47.19 46.34 -26.96
C ARG A 347 45.81 46.74 -27.43
#